data_AF-A0A7S2UU28-F1
#
_entry.id   AF-A0A7S2UU28-F1
#
_cell.length_a   1.000
_cell.length_b   1.000
_cell.length_c   1.000
_cell.angle_alpha   90.00
_cell.angle_beta   90.00
_cell.angle_gamma   90.00
#
_symmetry.space_group_name_H-M   'P 1'
#
loop_
_entity.id
_entity.type
_entity.pdbx_description
1 polymer ?
#
loop_
_entity_poly.entity_id
_entity_poly.type
_entity_poly.pdbx_seq_one_letter_code
_entity_poly.pdbx_strand_id
1 'polypeptide(L)'
;MGNIVVPRSRFASKRLLIMEFVDGTPLSRFGDSKNAGAGESTSSVFNQQQPVKLNRVTRKAAKIMLEKLARAWGHMIFSEGLFNADPHPGNILLMRGQKVGLLDWGQTKSVQTNLRHQLAKIIH
;
A
#
# COMPACT_ATOMS: atom_id res chain seq x y z
N MET A 1 -0.76 13.03 8.82
CA MET A 1 -0.75 11.96 7.77
C MET A 1 0.39 12.10 6.74
N GLY A 2 1.52 12.78 7.03
CA GLY A 2 2.54 13.13 6.02
C GLY A 2 3.38 11.99 5.39
N ASN A 3 3.02 10.73 5.65
CA ASN A 3 3.78 9.55 5.21
C ASN A 3 2.99 8.59 4.31
N ILE A 4 1.69 8.83 4.13
CA ILE A 4 0.83 8.10 3.18
C ILE A 4 0.46 9.07 2.06
N VAL A 5 0.59 8.63 0.82
CA VAL A 5 0.28 9.39 -0.39
C VAL A 5 -0.84 8.65 -1.12
N VAL A 6 -1.92 9.36 -1.39
CA VAL A 6 -3.02 8.87 -2.23
C VAL A 6 -3.09 9.79 -3.43
N PRO A 7 -2.99 9.30 -4.67
CA PRO A 7 -3.07 10.15 -5.85
C PRO A 7 -4.45 10.77 -5.94
N ARG A 8 -4.53 12.09 -6.17
CA ARG A 8 -5.83 12.72 -6.42
C ARG A 8 -6.36 12.31 -7.80
N SER A 9 -7.64 11.99 -7.85
CA SER A 9 -8.36 11.86 -9.13
C SER A 9 -8.41 13.23 -9.81
N ARG A 10 -8.04 13.25 -11.10
CA ARG A 10 -8.09 14.43 -11.97
C ARG A 10 -9.27 14.38 -12.93
N PHE A 11 -9.66 13.18 -13.34
CA PHE A 11 -10.81 12.94 -14.19
C PHE A 11 -11.33 11.51 -13.99
N ALA A 12 -12.64 11.33 -13.98
CA ALA A 12 -13.26 10.01 -13.90
C ALA A 12 -14.48 9.91 -14.83
N SER A 13 -14.55 8.80 -15.55
CA SER A 13 -15.73 8.35 -16.30
C SER A 13 -15.98 6.88 -16.01
N LYS A 14 -17.04 6.30 -16.60
CA LYS A 14 -17.34 4.86 -16.45
C LYS A 14 -16.21 3.93 -16.93
N ARG A 15 -15.29 4.41 -17.77
CA ARG A 15 -14.25 3.58 -18.40
C ARG A 15 -12.84 4.17 -18.34
N LEU A 16 -12.67 5.34 -17.73
CA LEU A 16 -11.37 6.02 -17.64
C LEU A 16 -11.25 6.72 -16.30
N LEU A 17 -10.16 6.44 -15.59
CA LEU A 17 -9.73 7.19 -14.41
C LEU A 17 -8.35 7.77 -14.69
N ILE A 18 -8.22 9.09 -14.55
CA ILE A 18 -6.94 9.80 -14.61
C ILE A 18 -6.65 10.31 -13.21
N MET A 19 -5.44 10.03 -12.72
CA MET A 19 -5.01 10.39 -11.37
C MET A 19 -3.61 11.00 -11.40
N GLU A 20 -3.23 11.67 -10.31
CA GLU A 20 -1.86 12.13 -10.13
C GLU A 20 -0.87 10.96 -10.22
N PHE A 21 0.24 11.17 -10.92
CA PHE A 21 1.32 10.19 -10.97
C PHE A 21 2.05 10.12 -9.62
N VAL A 22 2.30 8.91 -9.13
CA VAL A 22 3.01 8.66 -7.87
C VAL A 22 4.24 7.81 -8.16
N ASP A 23 5.42 8.41 -7.98
CA ASP A 23 6.70 7.74 -8.18
C ASP A 23 7.02 6.82 -6.99
N GLY A 24 7.06 5.51 -7.23
CA GLY A 24 7.42 4.50 -6.25
C GLY A 24 7.47 3.08 -6.81
N THR A 25 8.08 2.17 -6.05
CA THR A 25 8.21 0.75 -6.42
C THR A 25 7.08 -0.05 -5.77
N PRO A 26 6.28 -0.84 -6.53
CA PRO A 26 5.26 -1.72 -5.94
C PRO A 26 5.85 -2.69 -4.93
N LEU A 27 5.17 -2.89 -3.81
CA LEU A 27 5.62 -3.79 -2.74
C LEU A 27 5.72 -5.24 -3.24
N SER A 28 4.89 -5.64 -4.21
CA SER A 28 4.98 -6.96 -4.85
C SER A 28 6.34 -7.25 -5.51
N ARG A 29 7.08 -6.21 -5.92
CA ARG A 29 8.43 -6.33 -6.50
C ARG A 29 9.54 -6.22 -5.45
N PHE A 30 9.18 -5.98 -4.19
CA PHE A 30 10.15 -5.84 -3.11
C PHE A 30 10.65 -7.22 -2.67
N GLY A 31 11.77 -7.62 -3.24
CA GLY A 31 12.41 -8.90 -2.95
C GLY A 31 12.93 -9.61 -4.20
N ASP A 32 12.45 -9.20 -5.37
CA ASP A 32 12.94 -9.66 -6.67
C ASP A 32 14.25 -8.96 -7.05
N SER A 33 15.22 -8.92 -6.14
CA SER A 33 16.55 -8.41 -6.41
C SER A 33 17.34 -9.42 -7.23
N LYS A 34 17.07 -9.45 -8.53
CA LYS A 34 18.12 -9.76 -9.51
C LYS A 34 18.50 -8.59 -10.42
N ASN A 35 17.71 -7.53 -10.56
CA ASN A 35 18.10 -6.40 -11.43
C ASN A 35 17.67 -5.05 -10.85
N ALA A 36 18.50 -4.47 -10.00
CA ALA A 36 18.47 -3.04 -9.71
C ALA A 36 19.52 -2.33 -10.58
N GLY A 37 19.30 -2.34 -11.89
CA GLY A 37 20.12 -1.67 -12.88
C GLY A 37 19.31 -1.43 -14.14
N ALA A 38 19.07 -0.15 -14.45
CA ALA A 38 18.71 0.46 -15.73
C ALA A 38 17.79 -0.29 -16.72
N GLY A 39 16.67 0.36 -17.06
CA GLY A 39 16.05 0.20 -18.39
C GLY A 39 14.85 -0.72 -18.46
N GLU A 40 13.83 -0.24 -19.17
CA GLU A 40 12.55 -0.88 -19.47
C GLU A 40 12.70 -2.23 -20.18
N SER A 41 11.82 -3.19 -19.86
CA SER A 41 10.82 -3.74 -20.79
C SER A 41 10.46 -5.19 -20.48
N THR A 42 9.15 -5.47 -20.60
CA THR A 42 8.56 -6.76 -21.00
C THR A 42 8.51 -7.89 -19.95
N SER A 43 7.28 -8.07 -19.44
CA SER A 43 6.61 -9.35 -19.21
C SER A 43 7.44 -10.63 -19.42
N SER A 44 8.09 -11.05 -18.35
CA SER A 44 8.36 -12.43 -17.97
C SER A 44 8.85 -12.31 -16.53
N VAL A 45 8.26 -12.95 -15.54
CA VAL A 45 8.69 -14.27 -15.09
C VAL A 45 7.88 -14.48 -13.79
N PHE A 46 6.75 -15.20 -13.86
CA PHE A 46 6.08 -15.77 -12.68
C PHE A 46 6.98 -16.89 -12.13
N ASN A 47 8.07 -16.55 -11.45
CA ASN A 47 9.00 -17.57 -10.96
C ASN A 47 9.37 -17.32 -9.51
N GLN A 48 8.71 -18.13 -8.67
CA GLN A 48 9.19 -18.68 -7.42
C GLN A 48 9.77 -17.66 -6.44
N GLN A 49 8.87 -17.17 -5.58
CA GLN A 49 9.17 -16.39 -4.38
C GLN A 49 10.13 -17.17 -3.47
N GLN A 50 11.44 -17.01 -3.70
CA GLN A 50 12.41 -17.37 -2.69
C GLN A 50 12.42 -16.25 -1.63
N PRO A 51 12.26 -16.58 -0.34
CA PRO A 51 12.22 -15.56 0.71
C PRO A 51 13.56 -14.84 0.75
N VAL A 52 13.53 -13.53 0.50
CA VAL A 52 14.71 -12.68 0.63
C VAL A 52 15.22 -12.74 2.07
N LYS A 53 16.48 -13.13 2.26
CA LYS A 53 17.14 -13.03 3.56
C LYS A 53 17.26 -11.55 3.96
N LEU A 54 16.29 -11.10 4.75
CA LEU A 54 16.21 -9.73 5.24
C LEU A 54 17.35 -9.45 6.22
N ASN A 55 18.30 -8.60 5.81
CA ASN A 55 19.35 -8.08 6.69
C ASN A 55 18.73 -7.14 7.76
N ARG A 56 19.51 -6.76 8.79
CA ARG A 56 19.03 -5.92 9.90
C ARG A 56 18.44 -4.58 9.42
N VAL A 57 19.05 -3.95 8.41
CA VAL A 57 18.60 -2.67 7.86
C VAL A 57 17.26 -2.82 7.13
N THR A 58 17.15 -3.83 6.26
CA THR A 58 15.91 -4.12 5.53
C THR A 58 14.77 -4.51 6.47
N ARG A 59 15.02 -5.26 7.55
CA ARG A 59 14.00 -5.53 8.59
C ARG A 59 13.51 -4.27 9.27
N LYS A 60 14.43 -3.36 9.64
CA LYS A 60 14.06 -2.10 10.29
C LYS A 60 13.17 -1.26 9.37
N ALA A 61 13.53 -1.14 8.10
CA ALA A 61 12.72 -0.45 7.11
C ALA A 61 11.35 -1.11 6.92
N ALA A 62 11.30 -2.45 6.78
CA ALA A 62 10.05 -3.19 6.66
C ALA A 62 9.13 -2.99 7.88
N LYS A 63 9.69 -3.01 9.10
CA LYS A 63 8.93 -2.74 10.33
C LYS A 63 8.32 -1.34 10.33
N ILE A 64 9.10 -0.31 10.00
CA ILE A 64 8.62 1.08 9.91
C ILE A 64 7.48 1.20 8.89
N MET A 65 7.62 0.53 7.75
CA MET A 65 6.60 0.52 6.70
C MET A 65 5.31 -0.18 7.17
N LEU A 66 5.43 -1.34 7.81
CA LEU A 66 4.29 -2.08 8.35
C LEU A 66 3.56 -1.25 9.41
N GLU A 67 4.28 -0.57 10.30
CA GLU A 67 3.69 0.33 11.30
C GLU A 67 2.96 1.53 10.67
N LYS A 68 3.42 2.01 9.50
CA LYS A 68 2.74 3.09 8.76
C LYS A 68 1.46 2.59 8.12
N LEU A 69 1.49 1.43 7.48
CA LEU A 69 0.31 0.78 6.92
C LEU A 69 -0.71 0.47 8.01
N ALA A 70 -0.30 -0.17 9.11
CA ALA A 70 -1.19 -0.49 10.23
C ALA A 70 -1.88 0.75 10.80
N ARG A 71 -1.13 1.86 10.99
CA ARG A 71 -1.70 3.13 11.42
C ARG A 71 -2.68 3.72 10.41
N ALA A 72 -2.37 3.66 9.12
CA ALA A 72 -3.26 4.16 8.07
C ALA A 72 -4.57 3.38 8.01
N TRP A 73 -4.52 2.04 8.06
CA TRP A 73 -5.71 1.19 8.09
C TRP A 73 -6.50 1.36 9.38
N GLY A 74 -5.82 1.44 10.52
CA GLY A 74 -6.48 1.73 11.80
C GLY A 74 -7.23 3.05 11.78
N HIS A 75 -6.64 4.10 11.21
CA HIS A 75 -7.32 5.39 11.06
C HIS A 75 -8.52 5.31 10.09
N MET A 76 -8.35 4.68 8.92
CA MET A 76 -9.45 4.46 7.98
C MET A 76 -10.63 3.71 8.61
N ILE A 77 -10.36 2.65 9.38
CA ILE A 77 -11.41 1.82 10.01
C ILE A 77 -12.02 2.54 11.21
N PHE A 78 -11.19 2.97 12.17
CA PHE A 78 -11.65 3.40 13.49
C PHE A 78 -11.90 4.90 13.60
N SER A 79 -11.37 5.73 12.70
CA SER A 79 -11.63 7.19 12.65
C SER A 79 -12.59 7.56 11.52
N GLU A 80 -12.32 7.12 10.29
CA GLU A 80 -13.12 7.50 9.12
C GLU A 80 -14.33 6.58 8.90
N GLY A 81 -14.23 5.30 9.24
CA GLY A 81 -15.26 4.30 8.94
C GLY A 81 -15.40 3.98 7.45
N LEU A 82 -14.39 4.33 6.66
CA LEU A 82 -14.26 4.02 5.25
C LEU A 82 -12.83 3.55 5.01
N PHE A 83 -12.66 2.36 4.47
CA PHE A 83 -11.34 1.74 4.36
C PHE A 83 -11.17 0.93 3.07
N ASN A 84 -9.92 0.83 2.63
CA ASN A 84 -9.55 -0.06 1.55
C ASN A 84 -9.54 -1.52 2.06
N ALA A 85 -10.40 -2.36 1.49
CA ALA A 85 -10.55 -3.76 1.85
C ALA A 85 -9.66 -4.71 1.02
N ASP A 86 -8.89 -4.19 0.07
CA ASP A 86 -7.94 -4.96 -0.74
C ASP A 86 -6.52 -4.35 -0.69
N PRO A 87 -5.77 -4.54 0.42
CA PRO A 87 -4.39 -4.08 0.55
C PRO A 87 -3.40 -4.93 -0.28
N HIS A 88 -3.73 -5.28 -1.52
CA HIS A 88 -2.87 -6.10 -2.38
C HIS A 88 -1.49 -5.44 -2.55
N PRO A 89 -0.37 -6.20 -2.46
CA PRO A 89 0.99 -5.61 -2.52
C PRO A 89 1.30 -4.83 -3.81
N GLY A 90 0.59 -5.11 -4.91
CA GLY A 90 0.72 -4.33 -6.15
C GLY A 90 0.15 -2.90 -6.05
N ASN A 91 -0.79 -2.66 -5.13
CA ASN A 91 -1.48 -1.38 -4.93
C ASN A 91 -0.77 -0.49 -3.90
N ILE A 92 0.33 -0.99 -3.31
CA ILE A 92 1.13 -0.31 -2.28
C ILE A 92 2.49 0.02 -2.88
N LEU A 93 2.81 1.31 -2.98
CA LEU A 93 4.09 1.78 -3.50
C LEU A 93 5.04 2.16 -2.37
N LEU A 94 6.28 1.69 -2.47
CA LEU A 94 7.41 2.14 -1.65
C LEU A 94 8.03 3.37 -2.30
N MET A 95 8.00 4.50 -1.60
CA MET A 95 8.47 5.77 -2.13
C MET A 95 9.73 6.26 -1.39
N ARG A 96 10.46 7.18 -2.03
CA ARG A 96 11.60 7.86 -1.41
C ARG A 96 11.18 8.57 -0.11
N GLY A 97 12.10 8.64 0.86
CA GLY A 97 11.82 9.24 2.17
C GLY A 97 10.89 8.42 3.06
N GLN A 98 10.78 7.10 2.83
CA GLN A 98 9.93 6.18 3.59
C GLN A 98 8.44 6.55 3.52
N LYS A 99 7.99 7.14 2.41
CA LYS A 99 6.56 7.38 2.14
C LYS A 99 5.95 6.13 1.51
N VAL A 100 4.63 6.02 1.65
CA VAL A 100 3.85 4.90 1.12
C VAL A 100 2.77 5.44 0.19
N GLY A 101 2.75 4.99 -1.05
CA GLY A 101 1.67 5.31 -2.01
C GLY A 101 0.58 4.25 -1.97
N LEU A 102 -0.70 4.64 -2.01
CA LEU A 102 -1.84 3.74 -2.13
C LEU A 102 -2.64 4.08 -3.40
N LEU A 103 -2.69 3.15 -4.36
CA LEU A 103 -3.21 3.44 -5.71
C LEU A 103 -4.67 3.05 -5.92
N ASP A 104 -5.02 1.83 -5.53
CA ASP A 104 -6.31 1.23 -5.86
C ASP A 104 -7.31 1.40 -4.73
N TRP A 105 -8.48 1.93 -5.06
CA TRP A 105 -9.61 2.15 -4.15
C TRP A 105 -10.89 1.47 -4.66
N GLY A 106 -10.79 0.61 -5.67
CA GLY A 106 -11.92 -0.11 -6.26
C GLY A 106 -12.66 -0.99 -5.24
N GLN A 107 -11.93 -1.54 -4.27
CA GLN A 107 -12.46 -2.37 -3.19
C GLN A 107 -12.51 -1.61 -1.86
N THR A 108 -13.32 -0.55 -1.80
CA THR A 108 -13.55 0.21 -0.56
C THR A 108 -14.79 -0.31 0.18
N LYS A 109 -14.76 -0.32 1.52
CA LYS A 109 -15.88 -0.71 2.39
C LYS A 109 -16.11 0.33 3.48
N SER A 110 -17.36 0.45 3.91
CA SER A 110 -17.74 1.30 5.05
C SER A 110 -18.11 0.46 6.26
N VAL A 111 -17.83 0.99 7.45
CA VAL A 111 -18.20 0.39 8.74
C VAL A 111 -18.97 1.42 9.54
N GLN A 112 -20.17 1.04 9.99
CA GLN A 112 -20.99 1.91 10.82
C GLN A 112 -20.34 2.18 12.18
N THR A 113 -20.60 3.36 12.74
CA THR A 113 -20.01 3.83 14.01
C THR A 113 -20.19 2.83 15.16
N ASN A 114 -21.37 2.23 15.29
CA ASN A 114 -21.62 1.24 16.36
C ASN A 114 -20.69 0.02 16.24
N LEU A 115 -20.56 -0.52 15.03
CA LEU A 115 -19.68 -1.65 14.76
C LEU A 115 -18.20 -1.24 14.94
N ARG A 116 -17.81 -0.03 14.55
CA ARG A 116 -16.45 0.49 14.81
C ARG A 116 -16.10 0.48 16.29
N HIS A 117 -17.00 0.95 17.14
CA HIS A 117 -16.80 0.95 18.60
C HIS A 117 -16.76 -0.47 19.17
N GLN A 118 -17.61 -1.37 18.69
CA GLN A 118 -17.59 -2.78 19.11
C GLN A 118 -16.27 -3.46 18.70
N LEU A 119 -15.81 -3.26 17.46
CA LEU A 119 -14.53 -3.78 16.99
C LEU A 119 -13.34 -3.21 17.78
N ALA A 120 -13.36 -1.91 18.10
CA ALA A 120 -12.31 -1.29 18.89
C ALA A 120 -12.20 -1.90 20.30
N LYS A 121 -13.32 -2.29 20.92
CA LYS A 121 -13.35 -2.98 22.22
C LYS A 121 -12.79 -4.40 22.21
N ILE A 122 -12.73 -5.06 21.05
CA ILE A 122 -12.21 -6.43 20.91
C ILE A 122 -10.68 -6.43 20.80
N ILE A 123 -10.11 -5.37 20.24
CA ILE A 123 -8.69 -5.29 19.87
C ILE A 123 -7.86 -4.53 20.92
N HIS A 124 -8.52 -3.79 21.81
CA HIS A 124 -7.92 -3.12 22.97
C HIS A 124 -7.97 -4.05 24.20
#